data_AF-A0A359IGC6-F1
#
_entry.id   AF-A0A359IGC6-F1
#
_cell.length_a   1.000
_cell.length_b   1.000
_cell.length_c   1.000
_cell.angle_alpha   90.00
_cell.angle_beta   90.00
_cell.angle_gamma   90.00
#
_symmetry.space_group_name_H-M   'P 1'
#
loop_
_entity.id
_entity.type
_entity.pdbx_description
1 polymer ?
#
loop_
_entity_poly.entity_id
_entity_poly.type
_entity_poly.pdbx_seq_one_letter_code
_entity_poly.pdbx_strand_id
1 'polypeptide(L)'
;MNELNSQRRANNLDALRGFAILTMVLSGTVPWGVLPAWMYHAQVPPPNHIFNPNLPGITWVDLVFPFFLFAMGAAFPLALSKKIEKGVPISRIILSIVERGFMLAVFAVCVMHIRPHQLSASPEGWTWVAALGGFMILFLVYLRPPESWPVSLKRTIKISGWLALVLWLVFMKYHDGSGFSVQRNDIIIIVLTNMAVFGALIWLGTRNNMLFRLGLLGFYLAFRLVHTQWDIMQAVG
;
A
#
# COMPACT_ATOMS: atom_id res chain seq x y z
N MET A 1 -26.88 -10.10 -12.22
CA MET A 1 -25.59 -10.77 -12.52
C MET A 1 -25.55 -12.05 -11.72
N ASN A 2 -25.42 -13.23 -12.34
CA ASN A 2 -25.45 -14.51 -11.62
C ASN A 2 -24.35 -14.55 -10.56
N GLU A 3 -24.66 -15.03 -9.35
CA GLU A 3 -23.72 -15.07 -8.21
C GLU A 3 -22.39 -15.77 -8.57
N LEU A 4 -22.46 -16.82 -9.39
CA LEU A 4 -21.31 -17.55 -9.91
C LEU A 4 -20.32 -16.63 -10.66
N ASN A 5 -20.82 -15.68 -11.47
CA ASN A 5 -19.96 -14.76 -12.22
C ASN A 5 -19.33 -13.71 -11.30
N SER A 6 -20.06 -13.24 -10.29
CA SER A 6 -19.52 -12.32 -9.27
C SER A 6 -18.40 -12.98 -8.46
N GLN A 7 -18.56 -14.25 -8.09
CA GLN A 7 -17.54 -15.00 -7.35
C GLN A 7 -16.29 -15.27 -8.20
N ARG A 8 -16.46 -15.69 -9.46
CA ARG A 8 -15.33 -15.86 -10.40
C ARG A 8 -14.54 -14.56 -10.59
N ARG A 9 -15.22 -13.43 -10.74
CA ARG A 9 -14.57 -12.11 -10.85
C ARG A 9 -13.77 -11.75 -9.61
N ALA A 10 -14.32 -11.99 -8.41
CA ALA A 10 -13.62 -11.74 -7.16
C ALA A 10 -12.37 -12.63 -7.02
N ASN A 11 -12.48 -13.93 -7.34
CA ASN A 11 -11.36 -14.86 -7.29
C ASN A 11 -10.24 -14.48 -8.27
N ASN A 12 -10.59 -14.12 -9.51
CA ASN A 12 -9.60 -13.69 -10.51
C ASN A 12 -8.89 -12.40 -10.07
N LEU A 13 -9.61 -11.49 -9.44
CA LEU A 13 -9.06 -10.24 -8.92
C LEU A 13 -8.11 -10.48 -7.74
N ASP A 14 -8.49 -11.38 -6.83
CA ASP A 14 -7.64 -11.78 -5.71
C ASP A 14 -6.38 -12.50 -6.20
N ALA A 15 -6.49 -13.35 -7.24
CA ALA A 15 -5.35 -14.01 -7.88
C ALA A 15 -4.40 -12.98 -8.54
N LEU A 16 -4.92 -12.00 -9.28
CA LEU A 16 -4.12 -10.93 -9.86
C LEU A 16 -3.41 -10.10 -8.78
N ARG A 17 -4.10 -9.79 -7.68
CA ARG A 17 -3.48 -9.09 -6.54
C ARG A 17 -2.36 -9.91 -5.91
N GLY A 18 -2.57 -11.22 -5.71
CA GLY A 18 -1.55 -12.13 -5.20
C GLY A 18 -0.33 -12.22 -6.11
N PHE A 19 -0.55 -12.34 -7.42
CA PHE A 19 0.52 -12.33 -8.43
C PHE A 19 1.31 -11.02 -8.41
N ALA A 20 0.64 -9.87 -8.28
CA ALA A 20 1.29 -8.57 -8.20
C ALA A 20 2.14 -8.43 -6.91
N ILE A 21 1.68 -8.94 -5.76
CA ILE A 21 2.49 -8.95 -4.53
C ILE A 21 3.73 -9.83 -4.71
N LEU A 22 3.56 -11.03 -5.25
CA LEU A 22 4.68 -11.96 -5.47
C LEU A 22 5.75 -11.33 -6.38
N THR A 23 5.32 -10.75 -7.50
CA THR A 23 6.23 -10.11 -8.45
C THR A 23 6.85 -8.83 -7.90
N MET A 24 6.16 -8.09 -7.01
CA MET A 24 6.71 -6.93 -6.29
C MET A 24 7.82 -7.32 -5.32
N VAL A 25 7.63 -8.41 -4.58
CA VAL A 25 8.67 -8.95 -3.69
C VAL A 25 9.86 -9.43 -4.51
N LEU A 26 9.61 -10.15 -5.61
CA LEU A 26 10.66 -10.61 -6.51
C LEU A 26 11.48 -9.43 -7.05
N SER A 27 10.83 -8.43 -7.65
CA SER A 27 11.55 -7.27 -8.19
C SER A 27 12.29 -6.45 -7.15
N GLY A 28 11.74 -6.34 -5.93
CA GLY A 28 12.38 -5.63 -4.83
C GLY A 28 13.54 -6.38 -4.15
N THR A 29 13.70 -7.68 -4.41
CA THR A 29 14.74 -8.53 -3.78
C THR A 29 15.80 -9.02 -4.74
N VAL A 30 15.58 -8.88 -6.04
CA VAL A 30 16.55 -9.24 -7.07
C VAL A 30 17.86 -8.45 -6.86
N PRO A 31 19.02 -9.13 -6.85
CA PRO A 31 20.31 -8.46 -6.74
C PRO A 31 20.60 -7.65 -8.01
N TRP A 32 21.09 -6.43 -7.81
CA TRP A 32 21.49 -5.51 -8.87
C TRP A 32 22.70 -6.05 -9.65
N GLY A 33 22.71 -5.86 -10.97
CA GLY A 33 23.86 -6.16 -11.85
C GLY A 33 24.06 -7.62 -12.27
N VAL A 34 23.27 -8.57 -11.75
CA VAL A 34 23.48 -10.01 -12.03
C VAL A 34 22.54 -10.55 -13.11
N LEU A 35 21.33 -10.00 -13.21
CA LEU A 35 20.30 -10.44 -14.16
C LEU A 35 20.30 -9.68 -15.49
N PRO A 36 19.63 -10.20 -16.54
CA PRO A 36 19.44 -9.48 -17.80
C PRO A 36 18.59 -8.20 -17.67
N ALA A 37 18.71 -7.27 -18.62
CA ALA A 37 18.04 -5.96 -18.57
C ALA A 37 16.52 -6.01 -18.39
N TRP A 38 15.84 -7.01 -18.95
CA TRP A 38 14.39 -7.17 -18.85
C TRP A 38 13.89 -7.51 -17.43
N MET A 39 14.79 -7.83 -16.49
CA MET A 39 14.49 -8.10 -15.08
C MET A 39 14.49 -6.85 -14.19
N TYR A 40 14.75 -5.67 -14.74
CA TYR A 40 14.80 -4.40 -14.00
C TYR A 40 13.86 -3.37 -14.64
N HIS A 41 13.66 -2.25 -13.94
CA HIS A 41 12.97 -1.08 -14.49
C HIS A 41 13.61 -0.61 -15.80
N ALA A 42 12.79 -0.30 -16.81
CA ALA A 42 13.29 0.11 -18.13
C ALA A 42 14.24 1.30 -18.02
N GLN A 43 13.88 2.28 -17.19
CA GLN A 43 14.65 3.51 -16.97
C GLN A 43 15.84 3.31 -16.03
N VAL A 44 16.10 2.12 -15.49
CA VAL A 44 17.25 1.83 -14.62
C VAL A 44 18.00 0.58 -15.10
N PRO A 45 18.45 0.55 -16.37
CA PRO A 45 19.00 -0.66 -16.97
C PRO A 45 20.40 -0.99 -16.41
N PRO A 46 20.80 -2.29 -16.44
CA PRO A 46 22.18 -2.68 -16.18
C PRO A 46 23.14 -2.11 -17.25
N PRO A 47 24.45 -2.05 -16.97
CA PRO A 47 25.12 -2.52 -15.74
C PRO A 47 25.12 -1.48 -14.61
N ASN A 48 25.04 -0.19 -14.94
CA ASN A 48 25.27 0.90 -13.99
C ASN A 48 24.03 1.27 -13.19
N HIS A 49 22.83 0.89 -13.67
CA HIS A 49 21.58 1.10 -12.95
C HIS A 49 21.34 2.57 -12.57
N ILE A 50 21.68 3.46 -13.49
CA ILE A 50 21.46 4.90 -13.37
C ILE A 50 20.10 5.22 -14.00
N PHE A 51 19.27 5.97 -13.29
CA PHE A 51 17.98 6.40 -13.79
C PHE A 51 18.13 7.28 -15.04
N ASN A 52 17.52 6.86 -16.14
CA ASN A 52 17.47 7.60 -17.40
C ASN A 52 16.00 7.78 -17.84
N PRO A 53 15.41 8.98 -17.67
CA PRO A 53 14.01 9.22 -18.02
C PRO A 53 13.75 9.24 -19.54
N ASN A 54 14.79 9.41 -20.36
CA ASN A 54 14.68 9.50 -21.82
C ASN A 54 14.66 8.13 -22.51
N LEU A 55 14.87 7.05 -21.76
CA LEU A 55 14.86 5.69 -22.31
C LEU A 55 13.41 5.21 -22.46
N PRO A 56 12.90 5.04 -23.69
CA PRO A 56 11.55 4.54 -23.90
C PRO A 56 11.51 3.06 -23.53
N GLY A 57 10.44 2.65 -22.85
CA GLY A 57 10.23 1.25 -22.53
C GLY A 57 9.39 1.06 -21.28
N ILE A 58 8.80 -0.13 -21.20
CA ILE A 58 8.09 -0.64 -20.03
C ILE A 58 8.51 -2.10 -19.91
N THR A 59 9.05 -2.47 -18.76
CA THR A 59 9.31 -3.87 -18.40
C THR A 59 8.16 -4.44 -17.57
N TRP A 60 8.19 -5.74 -17.31
CA TRP A 60 7.20 -6.35 -16.42
C TRP A 60 7.27 -5.77 -15.00
N VAL A 61 8.46 -5.34 -14.55
CA VAL A 61 8.67 -4.75 -13.22
C VAL A 61 7.89 -3.44 -13.09
N ASP A 62 7.86 -2.64 -14.15
CA ASP A 62 7.14 -1.37 -14.21
C ASP A 62 5.62 -1.54 -14.14
N LEU A 63 5.11 -2.72 -14.54
CA LEU A 63 3.67 -3.05 -14.55
C LEU A 63 3.15 -3.60 -13.22
N VAL A 64 4.03 -4.06 -12.33
CA VAL A 64 3.64 -4.69 -11.06
C VAL A 64 2.77 -3.77 -10.21
N PHE A 65 3.22 -2.54 -9.97
CA PHE A 65 2.49 -1.59 -9.14
C PHE A 65 1.17 -1.13 -9.80
N PRO A 66 1.12 -0.78 -11.10
CA PRO A 66 -0.14 -0.54 -11.82
C PRO A 66 -1.15 -1.70 -11.72
N PHE A 67 -0.73 -2.95 -11.89
CA PHE A 67 -1.62 -4.10 -11.76
C PHE A 67 -2.17 -4.24 -10.34
N PHE A 68 -1.33 -3.98 -9.33
CA PHE A 68 -1.77 -4.00 -7.94
C PHE A 68 -2.82 -2.92 -7.66
N LEU A 69 -2.60 -1.68 -8.12
CA LEU A 69 -3.56 -0.58 -7.97
C LEU A 69 -4.86 -0.83 -8.72
N PHE A 70 -4.78 -1.36 -9.95
CA PHE A 70 -5.95 -1.75 -10.73
C PHE A 70 -6.76 -2.82 -10.00
N ALA A 71 -6.09 -3.87 -9.51
CA ALA A 71 -6.75 -4.96 -8.81
C ALA A 71 -7.47 -4.47 -7.54
N MET A 72 -6.82 -3.59 -6.78
CA MET A 72 -7.41 -2.94 -5.61
C MET A 72 -8.61 -2.06 -5.99
N GLY A 73 -8.48 -1.20 -7.01
CA GLY A 73 -9.55 -0.30 -7.45
C GLY A 73 -10.79 -1.04 -7.94
N ALA A 74 -10.59 -2.11 -8.72
CA ALA A 74 -11.67 -2.97 -9.19
C ALA A 74 -12.35 -3.78 -8.06
N ALA A 75 -11.72 -3.89 -6.89
CA ALA A 75 -12.28 -4.56 -5.73
C ALA A 75 -13.27 -3.68 -4.96
N PHE A 76 -13.15 -2.35 -5.02
CA PHE A 76 -14.03 -1.44 -4.28
C PHE A 76 -15.51 -1.60 -4.66
N PRO A 77 -15.90 -1.59 -5.95
CA PRO A 77 -17.30 -1.79 -6.33
C PRO A 77 -17.85 -3.12 -5.80
N LEU A 78 -17.08 -4.21 -5.94
CA LEU A 78 -17.50 -5.53 -5.51
C LEU A 78 -17.70 -5.60 -3.98
N ALA A 79 -16.77 -5.02 -3.21
CA ALA A 79 -16.82 -5.07 -1.75
C ALA A 79 -17.88 -4.13 -1.17
N LEU A 80 -18.04 -2.94 -1.74
CA LEU A 80 -18.95 -1.92 -1.24
C LEU A 80 -20.40 -2.17 -1.69
N SER A 81 -20.64 -2.62 -2.93
CA SER A 81 -21.99 -3.02 -3.37
C SER A 81 -22.56 -4.12 -2.48
N LYS A 82 -21.76 -5.14 -2.14
CA LYS A 82 -22.18 -6.20 -1.19
C LYS A 82 -22.58 -5.67 0.18
N LYS A 83 -21.95 -4.60 0.68
CA LYS A 83 -22.36 -3.97 1.96
C LYS A 83 -23.67 -3.19 1.82
N ILE A 84 -23.84 -2.49 0.70
CA ILE A 84 -25.05 -1.72 0.40
C ILE A 84 -26.25 -2.66 0.21
N GLU A 85 -26.08 -3.75 -0.53
CA GLU A 85 -27.10 -4.79 -0.75
C GLU A 85 -27.55 -5.44 0.56
N LYS A 86 -26.63 -5.57 1.54
CA LYS A 86 -26.92 -6.04 2.90
C LYS A 86 -27.58 -4.98 3.80
N GLY A 87 -27.93 -3.81 3.26
CA GLY A 87 -28.58 -2.73 4.03
C GLY A 87 -27.67 -2.03 5.04
N VAL A 88 -26.34 -2.16 4.93
CA VAL A 88 -25.42 -1.45 5.83
C VAL A 88 -25.53 0.05 5.57
N PRO A 89 -25.77 0.88 6.62
CA PRO A 89 -25.91 2.32 6.43
C PRO A 89 -24.63 2.93 5.89
N ILE A 90 -24.77 3.91 5.00
CA ILE A 90 -23.67 4.57 4.29
C ILE A 90 -22.63 5.17 5.27
N SER A 91 -23.08 5.73 6.40
CA SER A 91 -22.20 6.27 7.44
C SER A 91 -21.25 5.21 8.01
N ARG A 92 -21.74 3.99 8.27
CA ARG A 92 -20.89 2.86 8.72
C ARG A 92 -19.95 2.39 7.62
N ILE A 93 -20.36 2.46 6.35
CA ILE A 93 -19.47 2.15 5.22
C ILE A 93 -18.32 3.16 5.17
N ILE A 94 -18.63 4.46 5.23
CA ILE A 94 -17.63 5.54 5.25
C ILE A 94 -16.69 5.37 6.44
N LEU A 95 -17.22 5.16 7.65
CA LEU A 95 -16.40 4.90 8.84
C LEU A 95 -15.46 3.71 8.62
N SER A 96 -15.95 2.61 8.03
CA SER A 96 -15.11 1.45 7.75
C SER A 96 -14.03 1.70 6.70
N ILE A 97 -14.24 2.64 5.77
CA ILE A 97 -13.23 3.07 4.79
C ILE A 97 -12.16 3.88 5.50
N VAL A 98 -12.56 4.86 6.31
CA VAL A 98 -11.66 5.74 7.06
C VAL A 98 -10.84 4.94 8.08
N GLU A 99 -11.46 4.03 8.83
CA GLU A 99 -10.78 3.16 9.80
C GLU A 99 -9.71 2.30 9.11
N ARG A 100 -10.04 1.70 7.97
CA ARG A 100 -9.07 0.92 7.18
C ARG A 100 -7.93 1.78 6.67
N GLY A 101 -8.23 2.98 6.17
CA GLY A 101 -7.23 3.94 5.73
C GLY A 101 -6.31 4.36 6.87
N PHE A 102 -6.88 4.70 8.03
CA PHE A 102 -6.12 5.05 9.23
C PHE A 102 -5.19 3.91 9.67
N MET A 103 -5.71 2.68 9.77
CA MET A 103 -4.89 1.52 10.11
C MET A 103 -3.79 1.29 9.08
N LEU A 104 -4.04 1.49 7.78
CA LEU A 104 -3.01 1.36 6.76
C LEU A 104 -1.94 2.46 6.83
N ALA A 105 -2.33 3.71 7.16
CA ALA A 105 -1.38 4.80 7.41
C ALA A 105 -0.50 4.52 8.63
N VAL A 106 -1.09 4.07 9.74
CA VAL A 106 -0.33 3.67 10.93
C VAL A 106 0.64 2.55 10.58
N PHE A 107 0.19 1.54 9.82
CA PHE A 107 1.07 0.47 9.35
C PHE A 107 2.23 1.01 8.51
N ALA A 108 1.98 1.93 7.59
CA ALA A 108 3.01 2.54 6.72
C ALA A 108 4.11 3.24 7.51
N VAL A 109 3.75 3.97 8.57
CA VAL A 109 4.71 4.63 9.46
C VAL A 109 5.47 3.59 10.26
N CYS A 110 4.76 2.70 10.95
CA CYS A 110 5.37 1.79 11.90
C CYS A 110 6.29 0.76 11.22
N VAL A 111 5.91 0.23 10.05
CA VAL A 111 6.74 -0.75 9.34
C VAL A 111 8.09 -0.15 8.95
N MET A 112 8.14 1.14 8.57
CA MET A 112 9.40 1.82 8.32
C MET A 112 10.25 1.99 9.56
N HIS A 113 9.63 2.26 10.71
CA HIS A 113 10.31 2.39 11.99
C HIS A 113 10.82 1.06 12.57
N ILE A 114 10.53 -0.06 11.91
CA ILE A 114 10.97 -1.41 12.29
C ILE A 114 11.97 -1.98 11.28
N ARG A 115 12.11 -1.39 10.08
CA ARG A 115 13.01 -1.90 9.05
C ARG A 115 14.47 -1.93 9.55
N PRO A 116 15.21 -3.03 9.36
CA PRO A 116 16.60 -3.16 9.82
C PRO A 116 17.49 -2.01 9.37
N HIS A 117 17.42 -1.65 8.08
CA HIS A 117 18.20 -0.56 7.48
C HIS A 117 17.82 0.85 7.97
N GLN A 118 16.69 0.99 8.65
CA GLN A 118 16.30 2.25 9.30
C GLN A 118 16.80 2.32 10.74
N LEU A 119 16.90 1.16 11.40
CA LEU A 119 17.45 1.03 12.75
C LEU A 119 18.98 1.20 12.75
N SER A 120 19.68 0.65 11.76
CA SER A 120 21.14 0.78 11.60
C SER A 120 21.52 0.86 10.12
N ALA A 121 22.54 1.65 9.77
CA ALA A 121 23.09 1.67 8.41
C ALA A 121 23.72 0.34 8.00
N SER A 122 24.32 -0.37 8.95
CA SER A 122 24.89 -1.70 8.77
C SER A 122 24.20 -2.68 9.71
N PRO A 123 23.06 -3.28 9.31
CA PRO A 123 22.30 -4.18 10.17
C PRO A 123 23.10 -5.43 10.54
N GLU A 124 23.37 -5.60 11.83
CA GLU A 124 23.98 -6.80 12.41
C GLU A 124 22.91 -7.77 12.91
N GLY A 125 23.32 -8.94 13.41
CA GLY A 125 22.41 -9.98 13.91
C GLY A 125 21.38 -9.46 14.93
N TRP A 126 21.80 -8.58 15.85
CA TRP A 126 20.87 -7.98 16.81
C TRP A 126 19.84 -7.05 16.14
N THR A 127 20.22 -6.27 15.12
CA THR A 127 19.30 -5.41 14.38
C THR A 127 18.20 -6.22 13.68
N TRP A 128 18.55 -7.38 13.14
CA TRP A 128 17.58 -8.31 12.54
C TRP A 128 16.63 -8.92 13.57
N VAL A 129 17.15 -9.31 14.74
CA VAL A 129 16.32 -9.80 15.86
C VAL A 129 15.39 -8.71 16.37
N ALA A 130 15.88 -7.48 16.52
CA ALA A 130 15.09 -6.33 16.91
C ALA A 130 13.98 -6.05 15.88
N ALA A 131 14.31 -6.04 14.58
CA ALA A 131 13.32 -5.87 13.51
C ALA A 131 12.25 -6.98 13.52
N LEU A 132 12.64 -8.24 13.78
CA LEU A 132 11.70 -9.34 13.93
C LEU A 132 10.80 -9.15 15.16
N GLY A 133 11.36 -8.66 16.27
CA GLY A 133 10.60 -8.29 17.47
C GLY A 133 9.59 -7.17 17.19
N GLY A 134 10.01 -6.12 16.48
CA GLY A 134 9.12 -5.05 16.01
C GLY A 134 8.02 -5.56 15.09
N PHE A 135 8.34 -6.49 14.18
CA PHE A 135 7.36 -7.14 13.33
C PHE A 135 6.34 -7.95 14.15
N MET A 136 6.78 -8.67 15.20
CA MET A 136 5.88 -9.36 16.12
C MET A 136 4.97 -8.40 16.88
N ILE A 137 5.48 -7.25 17.32
CA ILE A 137 4.65 -6.19 17.94
C ILE A 137 3.56 -5.73 16.96
N LEU A 138 3.94 -5.43 15.71
CA LEU A 138 2.97 -5.10 14.67
C LEU A 138 1.97 -6.23 14.44
N PHE A 139 2.41 -7.48 14.38
CA PHE A 139 1.53 -8.63 14.23
C PHE A 139 0.45 -8.65 15.33
N LEU A 140 0.80 -8.41 16.60
CA LEU A 140 -0.17 -8.34 17.70
C LEU A 140 -1.19 -7.19 17.52
N VAL A 141 -0.73 -6.02 17.08
CA VAL A 141 -1.60 -4.86 16.80
C VAL A 141 -2.61 -5.17 15.70
N TYR A 142 -2.22 -5.91 14.66
CA TYR A 142 -3.08 -6.22 13.51
C TYR A 142 -3.77 -7.59 13.59
N LEU A 143 -3.44 -8.43 14.57
CA LEU A 143 -4.03 -9.75 14.77
C LEU A 143 -5.55 -9.65 14.89
N ARG A 144 -6.28 -10.48 14.14
CA ARG A 144 -7.73 -10.67 14.34
C ARG A 144 -7.92 -11.95 15.16
N PRO A 145 -8.03 -11.84 16.50
CA PRO A 145 -8.14 -13.03 17.33
C PRO A 145 -9.44 -13.78 17.01
N PRO A 146 -9.43 -15.14 17.02
CA PRO A 146 -10.62 -15.95 16.77
C PRO A 146 -11.78 -15.60 17.70
N GLU A 147 -13.02 -15.73 17.21
CA GLU A 147 -14.21 -15.43 18.00
C GLU A 147 -14.34 -16.30 19.26
N SER A 148 -13.83 -17.53 19.23
CA SER A 148 -13.83 -18.49 20.33
C SER A 148 -12.97 -18.09 21.54
N TRP A 149 -12.08 -17.10 21.41
CA TRP A 149 -11.21 -16.70 22.51
C TRP A 149 -11.94 -15.79 23.53
N PRO A 150 -11.57 -15.86 24.82
CA PRO A 150 -12.19 -15.02 25.85
C PRO A 150 -11.92 -13.54 25.59
N VAL A 151 -12.92 -12.70 25.88
CA VAL A 151 -12.87 -11.25 25.62
C VAL A 151 -11.68 -10.59 26.33
N SER A 152 -11.38 -11.03 27.56
CA SER A 152 -10.24 -10.54 28.34
C SER A 152 -8.92 -10.77 27.61
N LEU A 153 -8.70 -11.97 27.07
CA LEU A 153 -7.47 -12.29 26.32
C LEU A 153 -7.34 -11.44 25.05
N LYS A 154 -8.43 -11.29 24.29
CA LYS A 154 -8.46 -10.44 23.09
C LYS A 154 -8.08 -9.00 23.42
N ARG A 155 -8.67 -8.45 24.49
CA ARG A 155 -8.40 -7.09 24.96
C ARG A 155 -6.95 -6.95 25.44
N THR A 156 -6.44 -7.90 26.22
CA THR A 156 -5.05 -7.90 26.69
C THR A 156 -4.06 -7.89 25.54
N ILE A 157 -4.23 -8.77 24.53
CA ILE A 157 -3.34 -8.82 23.36
C ILE A 157 -3.34 -7.50 22.59
N LYS A 158 -4.51 -6.88 22.40
CA LYS A 158 -4.61 -5.59 21.71
C LYS A 158 -3.95 -4.46 22.50
N ILE A 159 -4.23 -4.37 23.80
CA ILE A 159 -3.65 -3.33 24.65
C ILE A 159 -2.13 -3.52 24.74
N SER A 160 -1.65 -4.74 24.96
CA SER A 160 -0.22 -5.02 25.03
C SER A 160 0.49 -4.74 23.71
N GLY A 161 -0.12 -5.08 22.58
CA GLY A 161 0.43 -4.78 21.25
C GLY A 161 0.56 -3.28 20.99
N TRP A 162 -0.50 -2.51 21.26
CA TRP A 162 -0.46 -1.05 21.10
C TRP A 162 0.52 -0.39 22.08
N LEU A 163 0.54 -0.83 23.33
CA LEU A 163 1.48 -0.32 24.33
C LEU A 163 2.93 -0.61 23.90
N ALA A 164 3.25 -1.84 23.50
CA ALA A 164 4.57 -2.20 23.02
C ALA A 164 4.98 -1.41 21.77
N LEU A 165 4.04 -1.16 20.85
CA LEU A 165 4.28 -0.33 19.68
C LEU A 165 4.62 1.12 20.06
N VAL A 166 3.85 1.72 20.97
CA VAL A 166 4.12 3.08 21.43
C VAL A 166 5.47 3.16 22.14
N LEU A 167 5.77 2.20 23.02
CA LEU A 167 7.07 2.11 23.69
C LEU A 167 8.21 1.99 22.67
N TRP A 168 8.05 1.15 21.65
CA TRP A 168 9.03 1.03 20.57
C TRP A 168 9.30 2.37 19.89
N LEU A 169 8.25 3.06 19.46
CA LEU A 169 8.38 4.32 18.73
C LEU A 169 8.97 5.46 19.60
N VAL A 170 8.70 5.45 20.91
CA VAL A 170 9.22 6.48 21.83
C VAL A 170 10.69 6.25 22.19
N PHE A 171 11.10 4.99 22.41
CA PHE A 171 12.43 4.68 22.95
C PHE A 171 13.48 4.38 21.88
N MET A 172 13.08 3.97 20.67
CA MET A 172 14.04 3.66 19.62
C MET A 172 14.65 4.93 19.03
N LYS A 173 15.98 4.89 18.86
CA LYS A 173 16.73 5.85 18.06
C LYS A 173 17.12 5.21 16.75
N TYR A 174 17.05 6.01 15.69
CA TYR A 174 17.35 5.56 14.33
C TYR A 174 18.78 5.92 13.93
N HIS A 175 19.25 5.38 12.81
CA HIS A 175 20.63 5.56 12.35
C HIS A 175 21.04 7.04 12.19
N ASP A 176 20.10 7.91 11.83
CA ASP A 176 20.27 9.36 11.71
C ASP A 176 20.25 10.10 13.05
N GLY A 177 20.20 9.38 14.18
CA GLY A 177 20.12 9.94 15.53
C GLY A 177 18.76 10.55 15.88
N SER A 178 17.81 10.56 14.94
CA SER A 178 16.46 11.05 15.16
C SER A 178 15.61 10.02 15.94
N GLY A 179 14.55 10.52 16.56
CA GLY A 179 13.51 9.70 17.16
C GLY A 179 12.38 9.41 16.16
N PHE A 180 11.18 9.16 16.69
CA PHE A 180 9.98 9.00 15.89
C PHE A 180 9.73 10.19 14.95
N SER A 181 9.41 9.90 13.69
CA SER A 181 9.03 10.91 12.70
C SER A 181 7.95 10.35 11.77
N VAL A 182 6.84 11.07 11.64
CA VAL A 182 5.74 10.67 10.73
C VAL A 182 6.20 10.68 9.26
N GLN A 183 7.21 11.48 8.92
CA GLN A 183 7.79 11.56 7.59
C GLN A 183 8.55 10.28 7.23
N ARG A 184 9.00 9.49 8.22
CA ARG A 184 9.58 8.16 8.00
C ARG A 184 8.46 7.13 7.81
N ASN A 185 7.87 7.13 6.62
CA ASN A 185 6.77 6.25 6.23
C ASN A 185 7.03 5.53 4.91
N ASP A 186 6.37 4.39 4.73
CA ASP A 186 6.52 3.62 3.50
C ASP A 186 5.67 4.26 2.41
N ILE A 187 6.33 4.79 1.38
CA ILE A 187 5.69 5.53 0.30
C ILE A 187 4.65 4.66 -0.43
N ILE A 188 4.95 3.38 -0.68
CA ILE A 188 4.04 2.48 -1.38
C ILE A 188 2.76 2.31 -0.55
N ILE A 189 2.88 2.02 0.74
CA ILE A 189 1.72 1.81 1.62
C ILE A 189 0.93 3.11 1.84
N ILE A 190 1.58 4.28 1.89
CA ILE A 190 0.88 5.57 1.92
C ILE A 190 0.09 5.81 0.64
N VAL A 191 0.66 5.52 -0.54
CA VAL A 191 -0.08 5.61 -1.80
C VAL A 191 -1.29 4.66 -1.76
N LEU A 192 -1.12 3.43 -1.30
CA LEU A 192 -2.23 2.48 -1.13
C LEU A 192 -3.30 2.98 -0.16
N THR A 193 -2.89 3.64 0.92
CA THR A 193 -3.80 4.26 1.88
C THR A 193 -4.67 5.32 1.22
N ASN A 194 -4.04 6.25 0.49
CA ASN A 194 -4.73 7.29 -0.25
C ASN A 194 -5.69 6.68 -1.28
N MET A 195 -5.22 5.71 -2.07
CA MET A 195 -6.06 5.07 -3.08
C MET A 195 -7.22 4.27 -2.47
N ALA A 196 -7.02 3.62 -1.33
CA ALA A 196 -8.06 2.90 -0.61
C ALA A 196 -9.14 3.83 -0.06
N VAL A 197 -8.76 4.99 0.48
CA VAL A 197 -9.72 5.97 1.03
C VAL A 197 -10.42 6.72 -0.10
N PHE A 198 -9.67 7.46 -0.91
CA PHE A 198 -10.25 8.32 -1.93
C PHE A 198 -10.91 7.50 -3.05
N GLY A 199 -10.30 6.41 -3.51
CA GLY A 199 -10.89 5.56 -4.55
C GLY A 199 -12.23 4.96 -4.11
N ALA A 200 -12.32 4.49 -2.86
CA ALA A 200 -13.55 3.96 -2.30
C ALA A 200 -14.63 5.05 -2.12
N LEU A 201 -14.26 6.23 -1.63
CA LEU A 201 -15.20 7.35 -1.43
C LEU A 201 -15.70 7.91 -2.77
N ILE A 202 -14.81 8.12 -3.75
CA ILE A 202 -15.17 8.56 -5.10
C ILE A 202 -16.13 7.55 -5.73
N TRP A 203 -15.83 6.25 -5.64
CA TRP A 203 -16.75 5.24 -6.14
C TRP A 203 -18.10 5.30 -5.42
N LEU A 204 -18.10 5.41 -4.08
CA LEU A 204 -19.33 5.43 -3.28
C LEU A 204 -20.24 6.62 -3.64
N GLY A 205 -19.65 7.79 -3.89
CA GLY A 205 -20.35 9.00 -4.35
C GLY A 205 -20.79 8.94 -5.81
N THR A 206 -20.02 8.28 -6.68
CA THR A 206 -20.30 8.17 -8.12
C THR A 206 -21.01 6.87 -8.51
N ARG A 207 -21.46 6.05 -7.55
CA ARG A 207 -21.95 4.69 -7.82
C ARG A 207 -23.16 4.65 -8.76
N ASN A 208 -24.04 5.65 -8.68
CA ASN A 208 -25.26 5.75 -9.45
C ASN A 208 -25.10 6.50 -10.79
N ASN A 209 -23.94 7.14 -11.02
CA ASN A 209 -23.74 7.98 -12.20
C ASN A 209 -22.38 7.68 -12.86
N MET A 210 -22.43 6.90 -13.94
CA MET A 210 -21.24 6.54 -14.71
C MET A 210 -20.61 7.74 -15.42
N LEU A 211 -21.42 8.67 -15.95
CA LEU A 211 -20.93 9.87 -16.61
C LEU A 211 -20.15 10.75 -15.64
N PHE A 212 -20.63 10.90 -14.40
CA PHE A 212 -19.90 11.64 -13.37
C PHE A 212 -18.55 11.00 -13.04
N ARG A 213 -18.49 9.66 -12.99
CA ARG A 213 -17.22 8.95 -12.79
C ARG A 213 -16.24 9.15 -13.95
N LEU A 214 -16.73 9.05 -15.19
CA LEU A 214 -15.92 9.32 -16.38
C LEU A 214 -15.47 10.79 -16.44
N GLY A 215 -16.34 11.72 -16.04
CA GLY A 215 -16.02 13.14 -15.92
C GLY A 215 -14.90 13.41 -14.91
N LEU A 216 -14.95 12.80 -13.73
CA LEU A 216 -13.87 12.90 -12.74
C LEU A 216 -12.55 12.31 -13.26
N LEU A 217 -12.59 11.17 -13.95
CA LEU A 217 -11.40 10.57 -14.56
C LEU A 217 -10.83 11.46 -15.68
N GLY A 218 -11.69 12.00 -16.54
CA GLY A 218 -11.30 12.94 -17.61
C GLY A 218 -10.70 14.22 -17.05
N PHE A 219 -11.31 14.79 -16.01
CA PHE A 219 -10.77 15.95 -15.29
C PHE A 219 -9.40 15.66 -14.68
N TYR A 220 -9.24 14.53 -13.99
CA TYR A 220 -7.96 14.13 -13.41
C TYR A 220 -6.87 13.95 -14.48
N LEU A 221 -7.21 13.30 -15.60
CA LEU A 221 -6.29 13.12 -16.72
C LEU A 221 -5.90 14.46 -17.34
N ALA A 222 -6.86 15.35 -17.59
CA ALA A 222 -6.62 16.69 -18.11
C ALA A 222 -5.70 17.50 -17.17
N PHE A 223 -5.99 17.47 -15.86
CA PHE A 223 -5.17 18.13 -14.85
C PHE A 223 -3.72 17.60 -14.85
N ARG A 224 -3.53 16.27 -14.92
CA ARG A 224 -2.20 15.66 -15.00
C ARG A 224 -1.45 16.05 -16.27
N LEU A 225 -2.13 16.08 -17.41
CA LEU A 225 -1.51 16.46 -18.69
C LEU A 225 -1.05 17.92 -18.67
N VAL A 226 -1.89 18.83 -18.18
CA VAL A 226 -1.56 20.26 -18.07
C VAL A 226 -0.38 20.49 -17.12
N HIS A 227 -0.37 19.84 -15.96
CA HIS A 227 0.73 19.98 -15.01
C HIS A 227 2.06 19.47 -15.56
N THR A 228 2.05 18.33 -16.26
CA THR A 228 3.28 17.77 -16.87
C THR A 228 3.84 18.70 -17.94
N GLN A 229 2.98 19.38 -18.70
CA GLN A 229 3.42 20.35 -19.71
C GLN A 229 4.06 21.60 -19.07
N TRP A 230 3.56 22.04 -17.92
CA TRP A 230 4.11 23.18 -17.19
C TRP A 230 5.54 22.94 -16.70
N ASP A 231 5.81 21.76 -16.14
CA ASP A 231 7.16 21.40 -15.65
C ASP A 231 8.17 21.29 -16.80
N ILE A 232 7.75 20.78 -17.97
CA ILE A 232 8.58 20.72 -19.17
C ILE A 232 8.89 22.13 -19.69
N MET A 233 7.92 23.03 -19.70
CA MET A 233 8.14 24.41 -20.15
C MET A 233 9.10 25.19 -19.24
N GLN A 234 9.13 24.89 -17.94
CA GLN A 234 10.10 25.49 -17.00
C GLN A 234 11.50 24.87 -17.07
N ALA A 235 11.64 23.64 -17.54
CA ALA A 235 12.94 22.96 -17.65
C ALA A 235 13.71 23.29 -18.95
N VAL A 236 13.04 23.88 -19.94
CA VAL A 236 13.59 24.18 -21.28
C VAL A 236 13.80 25.70 -21.50
N GLY A 237 13.36 26.54 -20.56
CA GLY A 237 13.60 28.00 -20.55
C GLY A 237 14.63 28.39 -19.50
#